data_AF-A0A2T3ILT8-F1
#
_entry.id   AF-A0A2T3ILT8-F1
#
_cell.length_a   1.000
_cell.length_b   1.000
_cell.length_c   1.000
_cell.angle_alpha   90.00
_cell.angle_beta   90.00
_cell.angle_gamma   90.00
#
_symmetry.space_group_name_H-M   'P 1'
#
loop_
_entity.id
_entity.type
_entity.pdbx_description
1 polymer ?
#
loop_
_entity_poly.entity_id
_entity_poly.type
_entity_poly.pdbx_seq_one_letter_code
_entity_poly.pdbx_strand_id
1 'polypeptide(L)'
;MAIRPRKRPVNPNIVNSNSSFNIATPDQLIHVVQDKVNIGEDILCAIARIFNLRVEYMPLELEESGTLSYDKEVDQWLITINSLHHPKRQRFTFAHELAHFFLHRDSQYDFSDTVFFRADNVKSNIEFEANNFAGALLMPKDEFIDYVRNCSNKIEDISEKFNTSAMAVKVRADVIRGHKYEY
;
A
#
# COMPACT_ATOMS: atom_id res chain seq x y z
N MET A 1 1.22 -1.70 -52.44
CA MET A 1 2.49 -2.19 -51.84
C MET A 1 2.38 -1.97 -50.33
N ALA A 2 2.06 -3.00 -49.55
CA ALA A 2 1.75 -2.86 -48.11
C ALA A 2 2.99 -3.14 -47.27
N ILE A 3 3.41 -2.17 -46.45
CA ILE A 3 4.56 -2.28 -45.55
C ILE A 3 4.07 -2.99 -44.27
N ARG A 4 4.59 -4.20 -44.00
CA ARG A 4 4.34 -4.91 -42.74
C ARG A 4 5.17 -4.27 -41.61
N PRO A 5 4.60 -3.98 -40.43
CA PRO A 5 5.39 -3.49 -39.32
C PRO A 5 6.30 -4.60 -38.79
N ARG A 6 7.59 -4.27 -38.65
CA ARG A 6 8.64 -5.15 -38.12
C ARG A 6 8.40 -5.32 -36.62
N LYS A 7 8.09 -6.55 -36.16
CA LYS A 7 8.07 -6.87 -34.72
C LYS A 7 9.43 -6.50 -34.13
N ARG A 8 9.44 -5.60 -33.14
CA ARG A 8 10.64 -5.30 -32.35
C ARG A 8 11.04 -6.58 -31.59
N PRO A 9 12.34 -6.92 -31.51
CA PRO A 9 12.77 -8.06 -30.73
C PRO A 9 12.49 -7.78 -29.25
N VAL A 10 11.70 -8.66 -28.64
CA VAL A 10 11.46 -8.67 -27.19
C VAL A 10 12.79 -9.03 -26.53
N ASN A 11 13.25 -8.16 -25.63
CA ASN A 11 14.49 -8.32 -24.89
C ASN A 11 14.35 -9.53 -23.95
N PRO A 12 15.20 -10.57 -24.03
CA PRO A 12 15.00 -11.84 -23.30
C PRO A 12 15.25 -11.77 -21.78
N ASN A 13 15.42 -10.58 -21.21
CA ASN A 13 15.71 -10.39 -19.79
C ASN A 13 14.50 -9.91 -18.96
N ILE A 14 13.27 -10.18 -19.41
CA ILE A 14 12.10 -10.12 -18.51
C ILE A 14 12.19 -11.35 -17.61
N VAL A 15 13.01 -11.22 -16.56
CA VAL A 15 13.02 -12.16 -15.45
C VAL A 15 11.64 -12.07 -14.82
N ASN A 16 10.82 -13.10 -15.03
CA ASN A 16 9.65 -13.40 -14.22
C ASN A 16 10.12 -13.49 -12.76
N SER A 17 10.10 -12.36 -12.06
CA SER A 17 10.35 -12.26 -10.63
C SER A 17 9.03 -12.34 -9.86
N ASN A 18 8.11 -13.16 -10.34
CA ASN A 18 7.04 -13.72 -9.52
C ASN A 18 7.60 -14.85 -8.65
N SER A 19 8.67 -14.58 -7.90
CA SER A 19 8.88 -15.31 -6.66
C SER A 19 7.65 -15.00 -5.81
N SER A 20 6.79 -16.00 -5.65
CA SER A 20 5.53 -15.94 -4.91
C SER A 20 5.80 -15.63 -3.44
N PHE A 21 6.15 -14.39 -3.13
CA PHE A 21 6.21 -13.93 -1.75
C PHE A 21 4.77 -13.86 -1.25
N ASN A 22 4.40 -14.80 -0.39
CA ASN A 22 3.13 -14.74 0.32
C ASN A 22 3.23 -13.67 1.42
N ILE A 23 3.09 -12.40 1.01
CA ILE A 23 3.19 -11.24 1.89
C ILE A 23 1.80 -11.00 2.48
N ALA A 24 1.63 -11.37 3.75
CA ALA A 24 0.38 -11.17 4.48
C ALA A 24 0.50 -10.08 5.56
N THR A 25 1.74 -9.64 5.88
CA THR A 25 2.00 -8.68 6.96
C THR A 25 3.03 -7.63 6.55
N PRO A 26 3.01 -6.43 7.16
CA PRO A 26 4.03 -5.41 6.93
C PRO A 26 5.44 -5.86 7.31
N ASP A 27 5.62 -6.64 8.38
CA ASP A 27 6.94 -7.12 8.78
C ASP A 27 7.57 -8.03 7.74
N GLN A 28 6.77 -8.94 7.16
CA GLN A 28 7.21 -9.76 6.02
C GLN A 28 7.58 -8.90 4.81
N LEU A 29 6.78 -7.87 4.51
CA LEU A 29 7.06 -6.95 3.42
C LEU A 29 8.38 -6.22 3.65
N ILE A 30 8.57 -5.64 4.84
CA ILE A 30 9.80 -4.93 5.24
C ILE A 30 11.00 -5.88 5.13
N HIS A 31 10.90 -7.10 5.64
CA HIS A 31 11.96 -8.10 5.56
C HIS A 31 12.37 -8.42 4.12
N VAL A 32 11.41 -8.47 3.19
CA VAL A 32 11.69 -8.74 1.76
C VAL A 32 12.37 -7.54 1.06
N VAL A 33 12.06 -6.32 1.49
CA VAL A 33 12.57 -5.11 0.82
C VAL A 33 13.79 -4.49 1.48
N GLN A 34 14.05 -4.73 2.77
CA GLN A 34 15.04 -4.01 3.58
C GLN A 34 16.43 -3.89 2.92
N ASP A 35 16.93 -4.98 2.32
CA ASP A 35 18.27 -5.02 1.70
C ASP A 35 18.32 -4.36 0.30
N LYS A 36 17.16 -3.95 -0.22
CA LYS A 36 16.97 -3.38 -1.56
C LYS A 36 16.52 -1.92 -1.52
N VAL A 37 16.31 -1.35 -0.33
CA VAL A 37 15.99 0.06 -0.13
C VAL A 37 17.26 0.88 -0.28
N ASN A 38 17.25 1.90 -1.13
CA ASN A 38 18.38 2.80 -1.26
C ASN A 38 18.47 3.75 -0.05
N ILE A 39 19.68 4.18 0.30
CA ILE A 39 19.87 5.14 1.40
C ILE A 39 19.09 6.43 1.13
N GLY A 40 18.22 6.81 2.07
CA GLY A 40 17.37 8.00 1.98
C GLY A 40 16.13 7.84 1.09
N GLU A 41 15.89 6.66 0.50
CA GLU A 41 14.67 6.36 -0.24
C GLU A 41 13.50 6.18 0.72
N ASP A 42 12.34 6.74 0.36
CA ASP A 42 11.12 6.47 1.10
C ASP A 42 10.69 5.01 0.93
N ILE A 43 10.31 4.36 2.03
CA ILE A 43 9.96 2.94 2.03
C ILE A 43 8.81 2.60 1.08
N LEU A 44 7.79 3.46 0.94
CA LEU A 44 6.67 3.20 0.03
C LEU A 44 7.11 3.25 -1.43
N CYS A 45 7.96 4.23 -1.77
CA CYS A 45 8.57 4.33 -3.09
C CYS A 45 9.46 3.12 -3.40
N ALA A 46 10.27 2.68 -2.42
CA ALA A 46 11.10 1.49 -2.56
C ALA A 46 10.26 0.23 -2.81
N ILE A 47 9.17 0.05 -2.04
CA ILE A 47 8.22 -1.04 -2.24
C ILE A 47 7.64 -0.97 -3.66
N ALA A 48 7.08 0.17 -4.08
CA ALA A 48 6.50 0.30 -5.42
C ALA A 48 7.52 -0.04 -6.52
N ARG A 49 8.76 0.46 -6.42
CA ARG A 49 9.84 0.14 -7.35
C ARG A 49 10.19 -1.35 -7.37
N ILE A 50 10.35 -1.97 -6.20
CA ILE A 50 10.76 -3.38 -6.08
C ILE A 50 9.69 -4.32 -6.65
N PHE A 51 8.42 -3.98 -6.45
CA PHE A 51 7.28 -4.76 -6.95
C PHE A 51 6.76 -4.30 -8.32
N ASN A 52 7.53 -3.45 -9.03
CA ASN A 52 7.21 -2.95 -10.36
C ASN A 52 5.82 -2.29 -10.47
N LEU A 53 5.44 -1.50 -9.46
CA LEU A 53 4.19 -0.74 -9.43
C LEU A 53 4.40 0.67 -9.99
N ARG A 54 3.51 1.11 -10.88
CA ARG A 54 3.44 2.50 -11.32
C ARG A 54 2.66 3.30 -10.28
N VAL A 55 3.14 4.50 -9.94
CA VAL A 55 2.49 5.39 -8.96
C VAL A 55 2.31 6.76 -9.58
N GLU A 56 1.09 7.26 -9.60
CA GLU A 56 0.74 8.55 -10.19
C GLU A 56 -0.05 9.41 -9.22
N TYR A 57 0.26 10.70 -9.20
CA TYR A 57 -0.45 11.70 -8.41
C TYR A 57 -1.22 12.61 -9.35
N MET A 58 -2.56 12.58 -9.25
CA MET A 58 -3.43 13.38 -10.10
C MET A 58 -4.65 13.86 -9.33
N PRO A 59 -5.29 14.97 -9.72
CA PRO A 59 -6.54 15.38 -9.09
C PRO A 59 -7.62 14.33 -9.38
N LEU A 60 -8.28 13.84 -8.33
CA LEU A 60 -9.42 12.94 -8.42
C LEU A 60 -10.69 13.66 -7.93
N GLU A 61 -11.85 13.07 -8.22
CA GLU A 61 -13.15 13.52 -7.69
C GLU A 61 -13.12 13.57 -6.15
N LEU A 62 -13.94 14.45 -5.55
CA LEU A 62 -13.85 14.84 -4.13
C LEU A 62 -13.92 13.67 -3.14
N GLU A 63 -14.56 12.57 -3.51
CA GLU A 63 -14.78 11.41 -2.64
C GLU A 63 -13.66 10.37 -2.75
N GLU A 64 -12.83 10.41 -3.80
CA GLU A 64 -11.78 9.42 -4.05
C GLU A 64 -10.43 9.88 -3.49
N SER A 65 -9.83 9.07 -2.61
CA SER A 65 -8.50 9.36 -2.07
C SER A 65 -7.39 8.76 -2.93
N GLY A 66 -7.63 7.58 -3.51
CA GLY A 66 -6.73 6.87 -4.38
C GLY A 66 -7.41 5.62 -4.94
N THR A 67 -6.74 4.95 -5.87
CA THR A 67 -7.19 3.71 -6.48
C THR A 67 -6.02 2.80 -6.82
N LEU A 68 -6.28 1.49 -6.81
CA LEU A 68 -5.40 0.46 -7.37
C LEU A 68 -6.08 -0.14 -8.60
N SER A 69 -5.37 -0.16 -9.73
CA SER A 69 -5.86 -0.73 -10.99
C SER A 69 -4.76 -1.50 -11.72
N TYR A 70 -5.14 -2.40 -12.62
CA TYR A 70 -4.20 -3.14 -13.45
C TYR A 70 -4.33 -2.71 -14.91
N ASP A 71 -3.25 -2.17 -15.45
CA ASP A 71 -3.14 -1.71 -16.84
C ASP A 71 -2.71 -2.88 -17.73
N LYS A 72 -3.67 -3.40 -18.51
CA LYS A 72 -3.46 -4.54 -19.41
C LYS A 72 -2.58 -4.22 -20.62
N GLU A 73 -2.44 -2.94 -21.00
CA GLU A 73 -1.66 -2.56 -22.18
C GLU A 73 -0.16 -2.61 -21.91
N VAL A 74 0.24 -2.21 -20.70
CA VAL A 74 1.64 -2.24 -20.26
C VAL A 74 1.96 -3.38 -19.27
N ASP A 75 0.97 -4.23 -18.96
CA ASP A 75 1.10 -5.38 -18.04
C ASP A 75 1.66 -4.95 -16.66
N GLN A 76 1.03 -3.94 -16.07
CA GLN A 76 1.52 -3.31 -14.85
C GLN A 76 0.40 -2.83 -13.93
N TRP A 77 0.59 -2.96 -12.62
CA TRP A 77 -0.29 -2.35 -11.62
C TRP A 77 -0.01 -0.85 -11.48
N LEU A 78 -1.07 -0.06 -11.41
CA LEU A 78 -1.07 1.39 -11.22
C LEU A 78 -1.78 1.75 -9.93
N ILE A 79 -1.06 2.45 -9.05
CA ILE A 79 -1.58 3.16 -7.89
C ILE A 79 -1.78 4.62 -8.26
N THR A 80 -3.00 5.11 -8.13
CA THR A 80 -3.33 6.52 -8.30
C THR A 80 -3.62 7.15 -6.96
N ILE A 81 -3.08 8.33 -6.68
CA ILE A 81 -3.28 9.07 -5.43
C ILE A 81 -3.83 10.45 -5.74
N ASN A 82 -4.86 10.87 -5.01
CA ASN A 82 -5.45 12.20 -5.17
C ASN A 82 -4.44 13.29 -4.76
N SER A 83 -3.93 14.03 -5.74
CA SER A 83 -2.91 15.06 -5.54
C SER A 83 -3.42 16.29 -4.79
N LEU A 84 -4.74 16.46 -4.66
CA LEU A 84 -5.37 17.57 -3.94
C LEU A 84 -5.37 17.36 -2.41
N HIS A 85 -5.13 16.14 -1.94
CA HIS A 85 -5.08 15.85 -0.51
C HIS A 85 -3.78 16.33 0.15
N HIS A 86 -3.85 16.62 1.45
CA HIS A 86 -2.65 16.96 2.23
C HIS A 86 -1.60 15.83 2.15
N PRO A 87 -0.27 16.12 2.10
CA PRO A 87 0.78 15.11 1.91
C PRO A 87 0.72 13.92 2.89
N LYS A 88 0.42 14.18 4.17
CA LYS A 88 0.21 13.12 5.18
C LYS A 88 -0.95 12.18 4.85
N ARG A 89 -2.02 12.69 4.23
CA ARG A 89 -3.16 11.89 3.76
C ARG A 89 -2.78 11.12 2.50
N GLN A 90 -2.08 11.75 1.56
CA GLN A 90 -1.55 11.09 0.37
C GLN A 90 -0.63 9.91 0.74
N ARG A 91 0.26 10.08 1.72
CA ARG A 91 1.15 9.02 2.22
C ARG A 91 0.36 7.84 2.79
N PHE A 92 -0.66 8.12 3.60
CA PHE A 92 -1.52 7.06 4.14
C PHE A 92 -2.28 6.34 3.03
N THR A 93 -2.85 7.08 2.08
CA THR A 93 -3.51 6.48 0.90
C THR A 93 -2.55 5.62 0.10
N PHE A 94 -1.32 6.06 -0.13
CA PHE A 94 -0.34 5.24 -0.84
C PHE A 94 -0.08 3.90 -0.12
N ALA A 95 0.14 3.95 1.20
CA ALA A 95 0.31 2.74 2.00
C ALA A 95 -0.95 1.84 1.98
N HIS A 96 -2.14 2.44 1.91
CA HIS A 96 -3.42 1.74 1.81
C HIS A 96 -3.58 1.03 0.45
N GLU A 97 -3.27 1.69 -0.67
CA GLU A 97 -3.31 1.02 -1.99
C GLU A 97 -2.24 -0.09 -2.11
N LEU A 98 -1.07 0.09 -1.48
CA LEU A 98 -0.09 -0.99 -1.36
C LEU A 98 -0.66 -2.18 -0.58
N ALA A 99 -1.40 -1.94 0.50
CA ALA A 99 -2.05 -3.00 1.24
C ALA A 99 -3.07 -3.76 0.38
N HIS A 100 -3.89 -3.05 -0.41
CA HIS A 100 -4.76 -3.71 -1.39
C HIS A 100 -3.98 -4.56 -2.39
N PHE A 101 -2.84 -4.07 -2.87
CA PHE A 101 -2.00 -4.82 -3.79
C PHE A 101 -1.47 -6.12 -3.16
N PHE A 102 -1.03 -6.11 -1.90
CA PHE A 102 -0.49 -7.31 -1.26
C PHE A 102 -1.58 -8.27 -0.77
N LEU A 103 -2.68 -7.76 -0.22
CA LEU A 103 -3.68 -8.59 0.45
C LEU A 103 -4.86 -8.99 -0.44
N HIS A 104 -5.19 -8.19 -1.47
CA HIS A 104 -6.51 -8.26 -2.11
C HIS A 104 -6.50 -8.26 -3.64
N ARG A 105 -5.35 -8.11 -4.30
CA ARG A 105 -5.26 -8.02 -5.77
C ARG A 105 -5.84 -9.24 -6.50
N ASP A 106 -5.70 -10.42 -5.92
CA ASP A 106 -6.18 -11.68 -6.51
C ASP A 106 -7.68 -11.89 -6.23
N SER A 107 -8.18 -11.37 -5.10
CA SER A 107 -9.58 -11.45 -4.69
C SER A 107 -10.53 -10.64 -5.59
N GLN A 108 -10.04 -9.59 -6.27
CA GLN A 108 -10.84 -8.85 -7.26
C GLN A 108 -11.13 -9.66 -8.55
N TYR A 109 -10.33 -10.68 -8.85
CA TYR A 109 -10.54 -11.56 -10.00
C TYR A 109 -11.54 -12.69 -9.73
N ASP A 110 -11.74 -13.05 -8.45
CA ASP A 110 -12.54 -14.21 -8.02
C ASP A 110 -13.99 -13.87 -7.61
N PHE A 111 -14.45 -12.63 -7.87
CA PHE A 111 -15.83 -12.19 -7.61
C PHE A 111 -16.84 -12.75 -8.65
N SER A 112 -16.83 -14.07 -8.87
CA SER A 112 -17.98 -14.77 -9.45
C SER A 112 -18.77 -15.45 -8.33
N ASP A 113 -20.06 -15.11 -8.23
CA ASP A 113 -21.09 -15.82 -7.48
C ASP A 113 -20.99 -15.83 -5.95
N THR A 114 -21.50 -14.77 -5.29
CA THR A 114 -22.56 -14.88 -4.27
C THR A 114 -23.01 -13.52 -3.68
N VAL A 115 -23.91 -12.87 -4.41
CA VAL A 115 -25.09 -12.13 -3.92
C VAL A 115 -24.89 -11.12 -2.76
N PHE A 116 -24.55 -9.88 -3.16
CA PHE A 116 -24.90 -8.54 -2.61
C PHE A 116 -24.95 -8.28 -1.08
N PHE A 117 -25.58 -9.09 -0.22
CA PHE A 117 -25.59 -8.85 1.24
C PHE A 117 -24.25 -9.17 1.93
N ARG A 118 -23.43 -10.03 1.30
CA ARG A 118 -22.05 -10.28 1.75
C ARG A 118 -21.09 -9.19 1.28
N ALA A 119 -21.43 -8.45 0.23
CA ALA A 119 -20.52 -7.51 -0.41
C ALA A 119 -20.12 -6.36 0.53
N ASP A 120 -21.08 -5.80 1.28
CA ASP A 120 -20.78 -4.67 2.18
C ASP A 120 -19.91 -5.08 3.38
N ASN A 121 -20.18 -6.25 3.98
CA ASN A 121 -19.36 -6.78 5.07
C ASN A 121 -17.96 -7.19 4.58
N VAL A 122 -17.86 -7.81 3.40
CA VAL A 122 -16.58 -8.16 2.79
C VAL A 122 -15.79 -6.90 2.45
N LYS A 123 -16.42 -5.89 1.85
CA LYS A 123 -15.80 -4.60 1.56
C LYS A 123 -15.31 -3.94 2.85
N SER A 124 -16.14 -3.89 3.90
CA SER A 124 -15.77 -3.36 5.21
C SER A 124 -14.54 -4.08 5.80
N ASN A 125 -14.46 -5.41 5.69
CA ASN A 125 -13.31 -6.17 6.16
C ASN A 125 -12.04 -5.89 5.33
N ILE A 126 -12.13 -5.86 4.00
CA ILE A 126 -11.01 -5.55 3.10
C ILE A 126 -10.46 -4.14 3.41
N GLU A 127 -11.34 -3.14 3.52
CA GLU A 127 -10.96 -1.77 3.87
C GLU A 127 -10.32 -1.71 5.26
N PHE A 128 -10.83 -2.49 6.21
CA PHE A 128 -10.27 -2.59 7.55
C PHE A 128 -8.86 -3.20 7.53
N GLU A 129 -8.67 -4.32 6.82
CA GLU A 129 -7.38 -5.00 6.66
C GLU A 129 -6.36 -4.09 5.97
N ALA A 130 -6.75 -3.41 4.89
CA ALA A 130 -5.93 -2.45 4.18
C ALA A 130 -5.51 -1.27 5.07
N ASN A 131 -6.46 -0.69 5.83
CA ASN A 131 -6.17 0.39 6.78
C ASN A 131 -5.21 -0.06 7.90
N ASN A 132 -5.40 -1.27 8.42
CA ASN A 132 -4.53 -1.79 9.46
C ASN A 132 -3.11 -2.06 8.95
N PHE A 133 -2.99 -2.70 7.79
CA PHE A 133 -1.71 -2.94 7.13
C PHE A 133 -0.98 -1.62 6.84
N ALA A 134 -1.67 -0.63 6.27
CA ALA A 134 -1.11 0.70 6.01
C ALA A 134 -0.64 1.39 7.29
N GLY A 135 -1.46 1.34 8.34
CA GLY A 135 -1.12 1.90 9.66
C GLY A 135 0.12 1.24 10.26
N ALA A 136 0.22 -0.08 10.18
CA ALA A 136 1.37 -0.84 10.68
C ALA A 136 2.63 -0.66 9.82
N LEU A 137 2.50 -0.56 8.50
CA LEU A 137 3.62 -0.27 7.61
C LEU A 137 4.22 1.12 7.86
N LEU A 138 3.38 2.12 8.15
CA LEU A 138 3.82 3.49 8.42
C LEU A 138 4.24 3.73 9.87
N MET A 139 3.65 2.99 10.80
CA MET A 139 3.90 3.07 12.24
C MET A 139 4.09 1.65 12.80
N PRO A 140 5.27 1.04 12.59
CA PRO A 140 5.59 -0.30 13.10
C PRO A 140 5.36 -0.36 14.61
N LYS A 141 4.78 -1.46 15.11
CA LYS A 141 4.30 -1.56 16.50
C LYS A 141 5.41 -1.27 17.51
N ASP A 142 6.56 -1.92 17.35
CA ASP A 142 7.68 -1.78 18.29
C ASP A 142 8.25 -0.37 18.28
N GLU A 143 8.46 0.22 17.10
CA GLU A 143 8.94 1.60 16.96
C GLU A 143 7.93 2.61 17.54
N PHE A 144 6.63 2.39 17.32
CA PHE A 144 5.57 3.24 17.85
C PHE A 144 5.55 3.18 19.38
N ILE A 145 5.58 1.99 19.96
CA ILE A 145 5.57 1.80 21.42
C ILE A 145 6.84 2.37 22.05
N ASP A 146 8.01 2.12 21.45
CA ASP A 146 9.29 2.63 21.91
C ASP A 146 9.29 4.17 21.94
N TYR A 147 8.88 4.80 20.83
CA TYR A 147 8.81 6.26 20.76
C TYR A 147 7.83 6.87 21.77
N VAL A 148 6.65 6.26 21.96
CA VAL A 148 5.67 6.74 22.95
C VAL A 148 6.20 6.63 24.39
N ARG A 149 6.95 5.57 24.70
CA ARG A 149 7.48 5.33 26.05
C ARG A 149 8.73 6.17 26.35
N ASN A 150 9.62 6.30 25.38
CA ASN A 150 10.97 6.79 25.58
C ASN A 150 11.21 8.20 25.00
N CYS A 151 10.32 8.71 24.15
CA CYS A 151 10.47 10.03 23.51
C CYS A 151 9.32 10.99 23.81
N SER A 152 8.09 10.72 23.34
CA SER A 152 6.93 11.59 23.58
C SER A 152 5.61 10.86 23.39
N ASN A 153 4.64 11.19 24.25
CA ASN A 153 3.25 10.72 24.16
C ASN A 153 2.28 11.74 23.56
N LYS A 154 2.77 12.89 23.07
CA LYS A 154 1.94 13.88 22.38
C LYS A 154 1.65 13.43 20.95
N ILE A 155 0.39 13.58 20.53
CA ILE A 155 -0.05 13.11 19.22
C ILE A 155 0.67 13.85 18.10
N GLU A 156 0.97 15.13 18.31
CA GLU A 156 1.68 16.00 17.38
C GLU A 156 3.09 15.48 17.12
N ASP A 157 3.84 15.18 18.19
CA ASP A 157 5.22 14.67 18.11
C ASP A 157 5.27 13.29 17.43
N ILE A 158 4.28 12.42 17.69
CA ILE A 158 4.18 11.09 17.05
C ILE A 158 3.82 11.24 15.56
N SER A 159 2.87 12.13 15.24
CA SER A 159 2.45 12.47 13.88
C SER A 159 3.60 13.03 13.05
N GLU A 160 4.50 13.80 13.66
CA GLU A 160 5.72 14.29 13.02
C GLU A 160 6.74 13.16 12.83
N LYS A 161 7.01 12.36 13.88
CA LYS A 161 7.96 11.23 13.83
C LYS A 161 7.65 10.24 12.71
N PHE A 162 6.39 9.85 12.55
CA PHE A 162 5.97 8.86 11.55
C PHE A 162 5.47 9.49 10.24
N ASN A 163 5.47 10.82 10.13
CA ASN A 163 4.96 11.56 8.98
C ASN A 163 3.51 11.16 8.61
N THR A 164 2.66 10.93 9.61
CA THR A 164 1.24 10.59 9.46
C THR A 164 0.35 11.69 10.00
N SER A 165 -0.97 11.59 9.77
CA SER A 165 -1.94 12.51 10.37
C SER A 165 -2.18 12.17 11.86
N ALA A 166 -2.57 13.17 12.64
CA ALA A 166 -2.98 12.96 14.04
C ALA A 166 -4.12 11.91 14.17
N MET A 167 -5.00 11.83 13.18
CA MET A 167 -6.06 10.82 13.14
C MET A 167 -5.48 9.41 12.96
N ALA A 168 -4.55 9.23 12.02
CA ALA A 168 -3.90 7.93 11.81
C ALA A 168 -3.16 7.45 13.07
N VAL A 169 -2.50 8.37 13.79
CA VAL A 169 -1.85 8.06 15.09
C VAL A 169 -2.87 7.55 16.11
N LYS A 170 -4.02 8.23 16.27
CA LYS A 170 -5.08 7.81 17.20
C LYS A 170 -5.59 6.41 16.86
N VAL A 171 -5.91 6.18 15.59
CA VAL A 171 -6.39 4.88 15.09
C VAL A 171 -5.35 3.78 15.35
N ARG A 172 -4.06 4.03 15.07
CA ARG A 172 -2.99 3.05 15.33
C ARG A 172 -2.84 2.75 16.82
N ALA A 173 -2.93 3.76 17.68
CA ALA A 173 -2.90 3.56 19.13
C ALA A 173 -4.07 2.69 19.60
N ASP A 174 -5.28 2.91 19.08
CA ASP A 174 -6.46 2.10 19.43
C ASP A 174 -6.34 0.65 18.94
N VAL A 175 -5.80 0.43 17.73
CA VAL A 175 -5.49 -0.90 17.21
C VAL A 175 -4.52 -1.65 18.12
N ILE A 176 -3.40 -1.02 18.47
CA ILE A 176 -2.36 -1.62 19.34
C ILE A 176 -2.93 -1.95 20.72
N ARG A 177 -3.75 -1.05 21.30
CA ARG A 177 -4.40 -1.29 22.59
C ARG A 177 -5.47 -2.37 22.55
N GLY A 178 -6.14 -2.53 21.41
CA GLY A 178 -7.20 -3.51 21.21
C GLY A 178 -6.70 -4.92 20.89
N HIS A 179 -5.39 -5.13 20.75
CA HIS A 179 -4.78 -6.41 20.35
C HIS A 179 -5.38 -7.01 19.07
N LYS A 180 -5.85 -6.17 18.15
CA LYS A 180 -6.43 -6.59 16.87
C LYS A 180 -5.36 -6.51 15.78
N TYR A 181 -5.19 -7.60 15.02
CA TYR A 181 -4.22 -7.68 13.91
C TYR A 181 -2.82 -7.20 14.34
N GLU A 182 -2.30 -7.85 15.38
CA GLU A 182 -1.02 -7.51 15.98
C GLU A 182 0.14 -7.93 15.08
N TYR A 183 0.46 -7.04 14.16
CA TYR A 183 1.79 -6.80 13.62
C TYR A 183 2.15 -5.34 13.91
#